data_AF-A0A5C9B9L3-F1
#
_entry.id   AF-A0A5C9B9L3-F1
#
_cell.length_a   1.000
_cell.length_b   1.000
_cell.length_c   1.000
_cell.angle_alpha   90.00
_cell.angle_beta   90.00
_cell.angle_gamma   90.00
#
_symmetry.space_group_name_H-M   'P 1'
#
loop_
_entity.id
_entity.type
_entity.pdbx_description
1 polymer ?
#
loop_
_entity_poly.entity_id
_entity_poly.type
_entity_poly.pdbx_seq_one_letter_code
_entity_poly.pdbx_strand_id
1 'polypeptide(L)' 'MAHIQLPDGEPGISGLLVSYRDTETHLNGLAQAAMRGPSSLSEAERELIAAYVSARNDCVF' A
#
# COMPACT_ATOMS: atom_id res chain seq x y z
N MET A 1 14.03 -5.32 9.71
CA MET A 1 14.73 -6.32 8.88
C MET A 1 13.73 -7.45 8.61
N ALA A 2 13.65 -7.99 7.40
CA ALA A 2 12.69 -9.06 7.11
C ALA A 2 13.10 -10.36 7.82
N HIS A 3 12.14 -11.05 8.43
CA HIS A 3 12.34 -12.35 9.09
C HIS A 3 12.09 -13.54 8.15
N ILE A 4 11.89 -13.26 6.86
CA ILE A 4 11.64 -14.22 5.78
C ILE A 4 12.52 -13.84 4.59
N GLN A 5 12.82 -14.83 3.74
CA GLN A 5 13.55 -14.59 2.50
C GLN A 5 12.64 -13.85 1.51
N LEU A 6 13.08 -12.70 1.02
CA LEU A 6 12.41 -11.94 -0.03
C LEU A 6 13.39 -11.74 -1.21
N PRO A 7 12.87 -11.50 -2.43
CA PRO A 7 13.70 -11.13 -3.58
C PRO A 7 14.57 -9.90 -3.29
N ASP A 8 15.82 -9.94 -3.73
CA ASP A 8 16.72 -8.79 -3.63
C ASP A 8 16.23 -7.64 -4.51
N GLY A 9 16.50 -6.40 -4.07
CA GLY A 9 16.19 -5.18 -4.84
C GLY A 9 14.81 -4.56 -4.59
N GLU A 10 13.93 -5.24 -3.86
CA GLU A 10 12.58 -4.75 -3.55
C GLU A 10 12.42 -4.37 -2.05
N PRO A 11 12.45 -3.08 -1.69
CA PRO A 11 12.35 -2.68 -0.29
C PRO A 11 10.91 -2.76 0.25
N GLY A 12 10.80 -3.00 1.56
CA GLY A 12 9.54 -2.85 2.30
C GLY A 12 8.40 -3.73 1.79
N ILE A 13 7.20 -3.14 1.67
CA ILE A 13 5.98 -3.85 1.25
C ILE A 13 6.09 -4.41 -0.18
N SER A 14 6.87 -3.79 -1.06
CA SER A 14 7.04 -4.26 -2.45
C SER A 14 7.62 -5.67 -2.50
N GLY A 15 8.62 -5.98 -1.67
CA GLY A 15 9.21 -7.33 -1.61
C GLY A 15 8.20 -8.40 -1.18
N LEU A 16 7.31 -8.07 -0.24
CA LEU A 16 6.22 -8.95 0.19
C LEU A 16 5.21 -9.16 -0.93
N LEU A 17 4.78 -8.07 -1.55
CA LEU A 17 3.85 -8.13 -2.66
C LEU A 17 4.43 -9.00 -3.79
N VAL A 18 5.71 -8.83 -4.17
CA VAL A 18 6.37 -9.63 -5.21
C VAL A 18 6.41 -11.12 -4.86
N SER A 19 6.63 -11.43 -3.59
CA SER A 19 6.72 -12.81 -3.10
C SER A 19 5.36 -13.52 -3.00
N TYR A 20 4.26 -12.78 -2.82
CA TYR A 20 2.93 -13.32 -2.56
C TYR A 20 1.88 -12.78 -3.53
N ARG A 21 1.98 -13.16 -4.81
CA ARG A 21 1.18 -12.65 -5.92
C ARG A 21 -0.35 -12.81 -5.76
N ASP A 22 -0.79 -13.93 -5.19
CA ASP A 22 -2.23 -14.15 -4.94
C ASP A 22 -2.80 -13.12 -3.96
N THR A 23 -2.06 -12.81 -2.90
CA THR A 23 -2.45 -11.79 -1.91
C THR A 23 -2.28 -10.38 -2.48
N GLU A 24 -1.19 -10.16 -3.21
CA GLU A 24 -0.88 -8.88 -3.84
C GLU A 24 -1.99 -8.40 -4.76
N THR A 25 -2.53 -9.28 -5.61
CA THR A 25 -3.61 -8.94 -6.53
C THR A 25 -4.80 -8.31 -5.79
N HIS A 26 -5.18 -8.88 -4.66
CA HIS A 26 -6.31 -8.38 -3.86
C HIS A 26 -5.96 -7.07 -3.13
N LEU A 27 -4.78 -6.96 -2.53
CA LEU A 27 -4.36 -5.75 -1.82
C LEU A 27 -4.18 -4.56 -2.75
N ASN A 28 -3.53 -4.76 -3.90
CA ASN A 28 -3.36 -3.72 -4.90
C ASN A 28 -4.68 -3.35 -5.56
N GLY A 29 -5.58 -4.32 -5.80
CA GLY A 29 -6.92 -4.05 -6.28
C GLY A 29 -7.70 -3.13 -5.33
N LEU A 30 -7.62 -3.39 -4.02
CA LEU A 30 -8.22 -2.53 -3.00
C LEU A 30 -7.60 -1.13 -2.99
N ALA A 31 -6.27 -1.03 -3.02
CA ALA A 31 -5.57 0.26 -3.04
C ALA A 31 -5.91 1.08 -4.29
N GLN A 32 -5.98 0.44 -5.46
CA GLN A 32 -6.37 1.09 -6.71
C GLN A 32 -7.82 1.59 -6.65
N ALA A 33 -8.74 0.74 -6.19
CA ALA A 33 -10.15 1.12 -6.04
C ALA A 33 -10.31 2.31 -5.09
N ALA A 34 -9.60 2.30 -3.96
CA ALA A 34 -9.67 3.38 -2.98
C ALA A 34 -8.99 4.67 -3.47
N MET A 35 -7.79 4.60 -4.04
CA MET A 35 -6.94 5.78 -4.28
C MET A 35 -7.09 6.36 -5.69
N ARG A 36 -7.39 5.54 -6.70
CA ARG A 36 -7.42 5.95 -8.12
C ARG A 36 -8.75 5.64 -8.81
N GLY A 37 -9.66 4.91 -8.16
CA GLY A 37 -10.98 4.59 -8.69
C GLY A 37 -11.95 5.78 -8.74
N PRO A 38 -13.14 5.60 -9.36
CA PRO A 38 -14.21 6.61 -9.36
C PRO A 38 -14.61 7.00 -7.94
N SER A 39 -14.68 8.29 -7.65
CA SER A 39 -15.01 8.82 -6.33
C SER A 39 -15.45 10.28 -6.44
N SER A 40 -16.24 10.75 -5.47
CA SER A 40 -16.57 12.17 -5.32
C SER A 40 -15.42 12.99 -4.72
N LEU A 41 -14.41 12.34 -4.14
CA LEU A 41 -13.20 12.99 -3.64
C LEU A 41 -12.19 13.14 -4.77
N SER A 42 -11.36 14.18 -4.70
CA SER A 42 -10.16 14.29 -5.50
C SER A 42 -9.07 13.32 -5.03
N GLU A 43 -8.08 13.05 -5.87
CA GLU A 43 -6.91 12.25 -5.48
C GLU A 43 -6.17 12.87 -4.29
N ALA A 44 -6.01 14.20 -4.29
CA ALA A 44 -5.33 14.91 -3.20
C ALA A 44 -6.05 14.77 -1.85
N GLU A 45 -7.38 14.83 -1.83
CA GLU A 45 -8.16 14.61 -0.59
C GLU A 45 -8.00 13.18 -0.07
N ARG A 46 -7.93 12.20 -0.97
CA ARG A 46 -7.71 10.81 -0.57
C ARG A 46 -6.31 10.58 0.00
N GLU A 47 -5.29 11.15 -0.64
CA GLU A 47 -3.91 11.12 -0.11
C GLU A 47 -3.82 11.83 1.25
N LEU A 48 -4.52 12.95 1.43
CA LEU A 48 -4.58 13.64 2.72
C LEU A 48 -5.19 12.77 3.82
N ILE A 49 -6.31 12.09 3.52
CA ILE A 49 -6.94 11.14 4.46
C ILE A 49 -5.97 10.00 4.79
N ALA A 50 -5.35 9.40 3.77
CA ALA A 50 -4.39 8.30 3.95
C ALA A 50 -3.21 8.72 4.81
N ALA A 51 -2.60 9.88 4.54
CA ALA A 51 -1.50 10.43 5.32
C ALA A 51 -1.91 10.71 6.78
N TYR A 52 -3.09 11.31 6.99
CA TYR A 52 -3.59 11.58 8.35
C TYR A 52 -3.80 10.28 9.14
N VAL A 53 -4.45 9.28 8.55
CA VAL A 53 -4.70 7.99 9.23
C VAL A 53 -3.40 7.24 9.50
N SER A 54 -2.43 7.26 8.57
CA SER A 54 -1.12 6.66 8.76
C SER A 54 -0.35 7.32 9.91
N ALA A 55 -0.35 8.65 9.99
CA ALA A 55 0.28 9.39 11.09
C ALA A 55 -0.37 9.05 12.44
N ARG A 56 -1.69 8.85 12.47
CA ARG A 56 -2.42 8.43 13.68
C ARG A 56 -2.14 6.99 14.11
N ASN A 57 -1.57 6.18 13.22
CA ASN A 57 -1.16 4.80 13.49
C ASN A 57 0.36 4.65 13.63
N ASP A 58 1.11 5.76 13.75
CA ASP A 58 2.58 5.76 13.78
C ASP A 58 3.19 4.96 12.61
N CYS A 59 2.50 4.95 11.48
CA CYS A 59 2.93 4.23 10.27
C CYS A 59 3.87 5.13 9.47
N VAL A 60 5.17 4.89 9.62
CA VAL A 60 6.25 5.58 8.90
C VAL A 60 6.77 4.64 7.81
N PHE A 61 6.54 5.01 6.55
CA PHE A 61 7.05 4.29 5.37
C PHE A 61 8.49 4.70 5.05
#